data_AF-A0A397ZAN8-F1
#
_entry.id   AF-A0A397ZAN8-F1
#
_cell.length_a   1.000
_cell.length_b   1.000
_cell.length_c   1.000
_cell.angle_alpha   90.00
_cell.angle_beta   90.00
_cell.angle_gamma   90.00
#
_symmetry.space_group_name_H-M   'P 1'
#
loop_
_entity.id
_entity.type
_entity.pdbx_description
1 polymer ?
#
loop_
_entity_poly.entity_id
_entity_poly.type
_entity_poly.pdbx_seq_one_letter_code
_entity_poly.pdbx_strand_id
1 'polypeptide(L)'
;MEQIEVGGGSSRNRAARLDTLPEDCISMVIYHTSPRDACVAASVSKTVKSAAESDLVWDKFLPPDYSSLVPPRSLDFSSKKEMYMSLADDSVLIDDGKKSFWLEKGSGKRCYMLSAMDLKITWSDCPAYWQWNTVPDSKFKRVAELRDVCWFEIRGKISCEMLSKGTHYSVYLVFKRAGGRSYGFEDTPMEAQVGFVGKDAASKKFVVLEPIDMDQPSGYRYTSVSLTWVSREDRTRRLREVGGNVEEPKVRVDGWSEVNLGRFTLTMVVMMMMRLSFLLWRLSREIGRVL
;
A
#
# COMPACT_ATOMS: atom_id res chain seq x y z
N MET A 1 60.37 56.58 -16.59
CA MET A 1 59.01 56.31 -16.12
C MET A 1 58.49 55.12 -16.91
N GLU A 2 58.62 53.94 -16.31
CA GLU A 2 57.97 52.71 -16.78
C GLU A 2 56.46 52.86 -16.68
N GLN A 3 55.74 52.43 -17.72
CA GLN A 3 54.35 51.99 -17.56
C GLN A 3 54.34 50.46 -17.61
N ILE A 4 53.94 49.87 -16.50
CA ILE A 4 53.73 48.44 -16.33
C ILE A 4 52.27 48.16 -16.75
N GLU A 5 52.09 47.43 -17.84
CA GLU A 5 50.81 46.79 -18.15
C GLU A 5 50.61 45.63 -17.17
N VAL A 6 49.70 45.81 -16.21
CA VAL A 6 49.24 44.72 -15.36
C VAL A 6 48.09 44.01 -16.07
N GLY A 7 48.41 42.87 -16.68
CA GLY A 7 47.45 41.90 -17.16
C GLY A 7 46.61 41.35 -16.00
N GLY A 8 45.38 41.84 -15.88
CA GLY A 8 44.37 41.28 -14.98
C GLY A 8 43.73 40.04 -15.59
N GLY A 9 44.37 38.88 -15.42
CA GLY A 9 43.79 37.59 -15.75
C GLY A 9 42.52 37.35 -14.95
N SER A 10 41.35 37.57 -15.57
CA SER A 10 40.07 37.15 -15.02
C SER A 10 39.97 35.63 -15.15
N SER A 11 40.47 34.91 -14.15
CA SER A 11 40.14 33.50 -13.91
C SER A 11 38.65 33.41 -13.58
N ARG A 12 37.81 33.51 -14.61
CA ARG A 12 36.42 33.08 -14.54
C ARG A 12 36.47 31.59 -14.24
N ASN A 13 36.05 31.21 -13.03
CA ASN A 13 35.56 29.87 -12.74
C ASN A 13 34.51 29.53 -13.80
N ARG A 14 34.93 28.91 -14.92
CA ARG A 14 34.02 28.28 -15.88
C ARG A 14 33.44 27.12 -15.12
N ALA A 15 32.28 27.31 -14.51
CA ALA A 15 31.46 26.21 -14.05
C ALA A 15 31.33 25.24 -15.23
N ALA A 16 31.91 24.05 -15.08
CA ALA A 16 31.82 23.01 -16.10
C ALA A 16 30.33 22.74 -16.34
N ARG A 17 29.87 22.93 -17.58
CA ARG A 17 28.47 22.68 -17.92
C ARG A 17 28.26 21.18 -18.06
N LEU A 18 27.23 20.65 -17.41
CA LEU A 18 26.90 19.22 -17.46
C LEU A 18 26.68 18.76 -18.93
N ASP A 19 26.18 19.66 -19.78
CA ASP A 19 25.96 19.45 -21.22
C ASP A 19 27.24 19.26 -22.05
N THR A 20 28.43 19.48 -21.47
CA THR A 20 29.72 19.26 -22.16
C THR A 20 30.27 17.85 -21.92
N LEU A 21 29.65 17.06 -21.05
CA LEU A 21 30.02 15.68 -20.80
C LEU A 21 29.42 14.75 -21.87
N PRO A 22 30.08 13.63 -22.19
CA PRO A 22 29.48 12.57 -23.01
C PRO A 22 28.18 12.05 -22.38
N GLU A 23 27.23 11.68 -23.22
CA GLU A 23 25.91 11.17 -22.80
C GLU A 23 26.03 9.97 -21.85
N ASP A 24 26.97 9.08 -22.09
CA ASP A 24 27.23 7.91 -21.24
C ASP A 24 27.68 8.31 -19.83
N CYS A 25 28.50 9.36 -19.69
CA CYS A 25 28.93 9.86 -18.39
C CYS A 25 27.74 10.44 -17.61
N ILE A 26 26.86 11.19 -18.28
CA ILE A 26 25.64 11.74 -17.67
C ILE A 26 24.71 10.61 -17.27
N SER A 27 24.52 9.62 -18.15
CA SER A 27 23.70 8.43 -17.91
C SER A 27 24.18 7.65 -16.69
N MET A 28 25.50 7.47 -16.54
CA MET A 28 26.10 6.78 -15.40
C MET A 28 25.86 7.53 -14.08
N VAL A 29 25.87 8.86 -14.08
CA VAL A 29 25.50 9.65 -12.89
C VAL A 29 24.02 9.46 -12.57
N ILE A 30 23.14 9.56 -13.57
CA ILE A 30 21.68 9.42 -13.39
C ILE A 30 21.29 8.00 -12.98
N TYR A 31 22.02 6.98 -13.45
CA TYR A 31 21.84 5.57 -13.09
C TYR A 31 21.91 5.31 -11.57
N HIS A 32 22.61 6.17 -10.83
CA HIS A 32 22.69 6.10 -9.36
C HIS A 32 21.61 6.90 -8.62
N THR A 33 20.67 7.52 -9.34
CA THR A 33 19.60 8.34 -8.77
C THR A 33 18.27 7.58 -8.71
N SER A 34 17.18 8.24 -8.30
CA SER A 34 15.84 7.66 -8.36
C SER A 34 15.16 7.89 -9.73
N PRO A 35 14.15 7.10 -10.10
CA PRO A 35 13.33 7.34 -11.30
C PRO A 35 12.73 8.76 -11.33
N ARG A 36 12.34 9.30 -10.17
CA ARG A 36 11.88 10.69 -10.04
C ARG A 36 12.98 11.68 -10.42
N ASP A 37 14.19 11.49 -9.88
CA ASP A 37 15.32 12.40 -10.14
C ASP A 37 15.75 12.34 -11.61
N ALA A 38 15.72 11.15 -12.24
CA ALA A 38 15.96 11.00 -13.67
C ALA A 38 14.96 11.82 -14.51
N CYS A 39 13.66 11.78 -14.17
CA CYS A 39 12.64 12.60 -14.82
C CYS A 39 12.87 14.11 -14.62
N VAL A 40 13.32 14.53 -13.44
CA VAL A 40 13.66 15.94 -13.16
C VAL A 40 14.89 16.36 -13.97
N ALA A 41 15.94 15.53 -13.99
CA ALA A 41 17.16 15.76 -14.76
C ALA A 41 16.87 15.91 -16.25
N ALA A 42 15.95 15.09 -16.78
CA ALA A 42 15.51 15.15 -18.18
C ALA A 42 14.91 16.51 -18.60
N SER A 43 14.52 17.36 -17.64
CA SER A 43 13.96 18.70 -17.91
C SER A 43 15.02 19.80 -18.02
N VAL A 44 16.30 19.50 -17.75
CA VAL A 44 17.38 20.51 -17.67
C VAL A 44 17.88 20.94 -19.04
N SER A 45 18.19 19.99 -19.93
CA SER A 45 18.71 20.26 -21.28
C SER A 45 18.42 19.08 -22.22
N LYS A 46 18.62 19.28 -23.54
CA LYS A 46 18.41 18.21 -24.53
C LYS A 46 19.39 17.05 -24.34
N THR A 47 20.66 17.34 -24.04
CA THR A 47 21.70 16.32 -23.83
C THR A 47 21.41 15.51 -22.56
N VAL A 48 21.05 16.19 -21.47
CA VAL A 48 20.69 15.52 -20.21
C VAL A 48 19.40 14.72 -20.37
N LYS A 49 18.44 15.22 -21.15
CA LYS A 49 17.23 14.47 -21.50
C LYS A 49 17.55 13.15 -22.19
N SER A 50 18.37 13.17 -23.24
CA SER A 50 18.75 11.95 -23.96
C SER A 50 19.39 10.92 -23.01
N ALA A 51 20.36 11.36 -22.20
CA ALA A 51 21.01 10.52 -21.20
C ALA A 51 20.02 9.93 -20.17
N ALA A 52 19.13 10.77 -19.64
CA ALA A 52 18.15 10.41 -18.62
C ALA A 52 17.08 9.43 -19.12
N GLU A 53 16.81 9.44 -20.43
CA GLU A 53 15.82 8.58 -21.09
C GLU A 53 16.43 7.29 -21.66
N SER A 54 17.75 7.12 -21.54
CA SER A 54 18.46 5.95 -22.06
C SER A 54 18.06 4.64 -21.37
N ASP A 55 18.01 3.55 -22.14
CA ASP A 55 17.69 2.22 -21.60
C ASP A 55 18.72 1.74 -20.57
N LEU A 56 19.95 2.25 -20.58
CA LEU A 56 20.94 1.97 -19.53
C LEU A 56 20.46 2.44 -18.15
N VAL A 57 19.87 3.64 -18.08
CA VAL A 57 19.30 4.20 -16.85
C VAL A 57 18.06 3.42 -16.44
N TRP A 58 17.12 3.19 -17.37
CA TRP A 58 15.83 2.58 -17.04
C TRP A 58 15.90 1.08 -16.76
N ASP A 59 16.91 0.37 -17.28
CA ASP A 59 17.19 -1.02 -16.90
C ASP A 59 17.46 -1.18 -15.40
N LYS A 60 18.13 -0.19 -14.79
CA LYS A 60 18.41 -0.18 -13.35
C LYS A 60 17.16 -0.07 -12.49
N PHE A 61 16.20 0.71 -12.97
CA PHE A 61 14.97 1.03 -12.25
C PHE A 61 13.93 -0.08 -12.35
N LEU A 62 14.03 -0.92 -13.38
CA LEU A 62 13.22 -2.11 -13.52
C LEU A 62 13.67 -3.22 -12.54
N PRO A 63 12.74 -4.00 -11.98
CA PRO A 63 13.08 -5.18 -11.19
C PRO A 63 13.88 -6.19 -12.02
N PRO A 64 15.00 -6.77 -11.57
CA PRO A 64 15.82 -7.66 -12.41
C PRO A 64 15.09 -8.93 -12.92
N ASP A 65 14.00 -9.30 -12.27
CA ASP A 65 13.09 -10.41 -12.58
C ASP A 65 11.82 -9.96 -13.33
N TYR A 66 11.76 -8.71 -13.82
CA TYR A 66 10.56 -8.14 -14.46
C TYR A 66 10.03 -9.02 -15.60
N SER A 67 10.92 -9.63 -16.39
CA SER A 67 10.54 -10.49 -17.53
C SER A 67 9.80 -11.76 -17.10
N SER A 68 9.97 -12.20 -15.84
CA SER A 68 9.25 -13.32 -15.26
C SER A 68 7.95 -12.92 -14.55
N LEU A 69 7.86 -11.65 -14.13
CA LEU A 69 6.71 -11.09 -13.42
C LEU A 69 5.63 -10.59 -14.36
N VAL A 70 5.99 -10.27 -15.61
CA VAL A 70 5.11 -9.61 -16.57
C VAL A 70 4.83 -10.57 -17.75
N PRO A 71 3.56 -10.83 -18.10
CA PRO A 71 3.22 -11.67 -19.24
C PRO A 71 3.85 -11.16 -20.55
N PRO A 72 4.27 -12.04 -21.48
CA PRO A 72 4.92 -11.64 -22.73
C PRO A 72 4.09 -10.69 -23.60
N ARG A 73 2.75 -10.79 -23.53
CA ARG A 73 1.80 -9.92 -24.26
C ARG A 73 1.78 -8.48 -23.76
N SER A 74 2.43 -8.21 -22.64
CA SER A 74 2.56 -6.89 -22.04
C SER A 74 3.94 -6.28 -22.31
N LEU A 75 4.76 -6.84 -23.20
CA LEU A 75 6.16 -6.43 -23.41
C LEU A 75 6.44 -5.72 -24.75
N ASP A 76 5.39 -5.34 -25.51
CA ASP A 76 5.53 -4.59 -26.76
C ASP A 76 5.80 -3.09 -26.49
N PHE A 77 6.85 -2.79 -25.74
CA PHE A 77 7.26 -1.42 -25.42
C PHE A 77 8.41 -0.95 -26.29
N SER A 78 8.40 0.33 -26.66
CA SER A 78 9.44 0.95 -27.46
C SER A 78 10.72 1.27 -26.67
N SER A 79 10.63 1.35 -25.34
CA SER A 79 11.76 1.63 -24.44
C SER A 79 11.52 1.04 -23.04
N LYS A 80 12.60 0.89 -22.25
CA LYS A 80 12.50 0.46 -20.85
C LYS A 80 11.82 1.50 -19.96
N LYS A 81 11.92 2.78 -20.32
CA LYS A 81 11.17 3.86 -19.67
C LYS A 81 9.66 3.67 -19.82
N GLU A 82 9.20 3.38 -21.04
CA GLU A 82 7.78 3.15 -21.30
C GLU A 82 7.26 1.94 -20.52
N MET A 83 8.05 0.85 -20.48
CA MET A 83 7.75 -0.33 -19.65
C MET A 83 7.64 0.03 -18.17
N TYR A 84 8.59 0.80 -17.64
CA TYR A 84 8.54 1.24 -16.25
C TYR A 84 7.27 2.06 -15.96
N MET A 85 6.93 3.01 -16.85
CA MET A 85 5.76 3.86 -16.67
C MET A 85 4.48 3.03 -16.71
N SER A 86 4.37 2.07 -17.64
CA SER A 86 3.24 1.15 -17.69
C SER A 86 3.10 0.36 -16.39
N LEU A 87 4.20 -0.18 -15.83
CA LEU A 87 4.18 -0.90 -14.55
C LEU A 87 3.91 0.00 -13.34
N ALA A 88 4.15 1.31 -13.45
CA ALA A 88 3.89 2.27 -12.38
C ALA A 88 2.44 2.79 -12.42
N ASP A 89 1.88 2.95 -13.61
CA ASP A 89 0.54 3.48 -13.82
C ASP A 89 -0.52 2.36 -13.72
N ASP A 90 -0.22 1.17 -14.26
CA ASP A 90 -1.12 0.01 -14.26
C ASP A 90 -0.50 -1.22 -13.60
N SER A 91 -1.29 -1.83 -12.71
CA SER A 91 -0.89 -3.03 -11.99
C SER A 91 -1.14 -4.30 -12.80
N VAL A 92 -0.19 -5.22 -12.80
CA VAL A 92 -0.28 -6.51 -13.50
C VAL A 92 -0.69 -7.62 -12.53
N LEU A 93 -1.60 -8.49 -12.97
CA LEU A 93 -1.98 -9.68 -12.21
C LEU A 93 -0.94 -10.79 -12.35
N ILE A 94 -0.50 -11.32 -11.22
CA ILE A 94 0.48 -12.41 -11.12
C ILE A 94 -0.08 -13.54 -10.26
N ASP A 95 0.65 -14.67 -10.22
CA ASP A 95 0.30 -15.83 -9.38
C ASP A 95 -1.15 -16.30 -9.58
N ASP A 96 -1.49 -16.64 -10.82
CA ASP A 96 -2.84 -17.06 -11.23
C ASP A 96 -3.94 -16.03 -10.88
N GLY A 97 -3.58 -14.74 -10.95
CA GLY A 97 -4.47 -13.63 -10.64
C GLY A 97 -4.79 -13.47 -9.16
N LYS A 98 -4.04 -14.10 -8.25
CA LYS A 98 -4.23 -13.96 -6.80
C LYS A 98 -3.52 -12.75 -6.22
N LYS A 99 -2.56 -12.17 -6.94
CA LYS A 99 -1.80 -11.00 -6.52
C LYS A 99 -1.75 -9.99 -7.66
N SER A 100 -1.70 -8.72 -7.31
CA SER A 100 -1.47 -7.62 -8.25
C SER A 100 -0.15 -6.94 -7.92
N PHE A 101 0.64 -6.62 -8.93
CA PHE A 101 2.00 -6.06 -8.83
C PHE A 101 2.11 -4.75 -9.61
N TRP A 102 2.78 -3.76 -9.04
CA TRP A 102 3.13 -2.50 -9.71
C TRP A 102 4.36 -1.86 -9.08
N LEU A 103 4.90 -0.82 -9.71
CA LEU A 103 6.03 -0.03 -9.21
C LEU A 103 5.55 1.26 -8.57
N GLU A 104 6.13 1.63 -7.42
CA GLU A 104 5.97 2.97 -6.89
C GLU A 104 6.70 3.96 -7.81
N LYS A 105 5.93 4.90 -8.40
CA LYS A 105 6.37 5.74 -9.52
C LYS A 105 7.66 6.51 -9.27
N GLY A 106 7.87 7.00 -8.05
CA GLY A 106 9.01 7.86 -7.73
C GLY A 106 10.31 7.11 -7.42
N SER A 107 10.22 5.90 -6.87
CA SER A 107 11.32 5.17 -6.27
C SER A 107 11.59 3.81 -6.93
N GLY A 108 10.69 3.32 -7.77
CA GLY A 108 10.78 2.01 -8.41
C GLY A 108 10.62 0.85 -7.43
N LYS A 109 10.14 1.10 -6.20
CA LYS A 109 9.95 0.06 -5.20
C LYS A 109 8.73 -0.78 -5.55
N ARG A 110 8.84 -2.08 -5.30
CA ARG A 110 7.79 -3.06 -5.62
C ARG A 110 6.61 -2.90 -4.69
N CYS A 111 5.41 -2.83 -5.26
CA CYS A 111 4.14 -2.79 -4.55
C CYS A 111 3.29 -4.00 -4.90
N TYR A 112 2.53 -4.50 -3.91
CA TYR A 112 1.66 -5.66 -4.09
C TYR A 112 0.30 -5.45 -3.45
N MET A 113 -0.70 -6.08 -4.04
CA MET A 113 -2.03 -6.26 -3.47
C MET A 113 -2.37 -7.74 -3.50
N LEU A 114 -2.82 -8.29 -2.36
CA LEU A 114 -3.25 -9.67 -2.25
C LEU A 114 -4.77 -9.74 -2.44
N SER A 115 -5.24 -10.67 -3.27
CA SER A 115 -6.67 -10.95 -3.41
C SER A 115 -7.21 -11.64 -2.16
N ALA A 116 -8.53 -11.58 -1.95
CA ALA A 116 -9.18 -12.34 -0.88
C ALA A 116 -8.92 -13.86 -0.98
N MET A 117 -8.67 -14.39 -2.19
CA MET A 117 -8.33 -15.79 -2.42
C MET A 117 -6.94 -16.18 -1.91
N ASP A 118 -6.07 -15.20 -1.69
CA ASP A 118 -4.71 -15.38 -1.17
C ASP A 118 -4.60 -15.08 0.34
N LEU A 119 -5.73 -14.71 0.96
CA LEU A 119 -5.84 -14.45 2.38
C LEU A 119 -6.41 -15.66 3.11
N LYS A 120 -6.00 -15.86 4.36
CA LYS A 120 -6.65 -16.78 5.28
C LYS A 120 -7.77 -16.03 6.01
N ILE A 121 -9.00 -16.27 5.57
CA ILE A 121 -10.20 -15.67 6.14
C ILE A 121 -10.94 -16.75 6.96
N THR A 122 -11.29 -16.40 8.20
CA THR A 122 -11.96 -17.33 9.13
C THR A 122 -13.36 -17.68 8.61
N TRP A 123 -13.67 -18.98 8.55
CA TRP A 123 -14.91 -19.55 8.01
C TRP A 123 -15.22 -19.22 6.55
N SER A 124 -14.22 -18.84 5.76
CA SER A 124 -14.40 -18.50 4.34
C SER A 124 -14.91 -19.63 3.44
N ASP A 125 -14.86 -20.86 3.95
CA ASP A 125 -15.42 -22.08 3.36
C ASP A 125 -16.90 -22.31 3.70
N CYS A 126 -17.48 -21.51 4.60
CA CYS A 126 -18.87 -21.61 5.04
C CYS A 126 -19.77 -20.61 4.31
N PRO A 127 -20.66 -21.04 3.38
CA PRO A 127 -21.53 -20.15 2.60
C PRO A 127 -22.57 -19.38 3.43
N ALA A 128 -22.81 -19.83 4.67
CA ALA A 128 -23.65 -19.13 5.64
C ALA A 128 -23.03 -17.79 6.05
N TYR A 129 -21.70 -17.70 6.07
CA TYR A 129 -20.96 -16.56 6.60
C TYR A 129 -20.28 -15.73 5.51
N TRP A 130 -19.85 -16.38 4.43
CA TRP A 130 -19.15 -15.75 3.33
C TRP A 130 -19.75 -16.13 1.99
N GLN A 131 -19.82 -15.16 1.09
CA GLN A 131 -20.14 -15.37 -0.31
C GLN A 131 -18.95 -14.94 -1.16
N TRP A 132 -18.68 -15.71 -2.21
CA TRP A 132 -17.64 -15.37 -3.16
C TRP A 132 -18.26 -14.87 -4.44
N ASN A 133 -18.03 -13.59 -4.73
CA ASN A 133 -18.67 -12.88 -5.84
C ASN A 133 -17.63 -12.41 -6.86
N THR A 134 -18.09 -12.14 -8.08
CA THR A 134 -17.32 -11.39 -9.08
C THR A 134 -17.93 -10.01 -9.17
N VAL A 135 -17.11 -8.98 -8.96
CA VAL A 135 -17.54 -7.58 -8.97
C VAL A 135 -16.88 -6.88 -10.15
N PRO A 136 -17.63 -6.19 -11.03
CA PRO A 136 -17.06 -5.52 -12.21
C PRO A 136 -15.95 -4.52 -11.88
N ASP A 137 -16.09 -3.81 -10.75
CA ASP A 137 -15.13 -2.80 -10.29
C ASP A 137 -13.91 -3.40 -9.56
N SER A 138 -13.78 -4.74 -9.52
CA SER A 138 -12.64 -5.42 -8.90
C SER A 138 -11.64 -5.87 -9.94
N LYS A 139 -10.36 -5.61 -9.68
CA LYS A 139 -9.26 -6.19 -10.47
C LYS A 139 -9.14 -7.70 -10.29
N PHE A 140 -9.66 -8.25 -9.20
CA PHE A 140 -9.60 -9.69 -8.92
C PHE A 140 -10.91 -10.37 -9.32
N LYS A 141 -10.78 -11.57 -9.90
CA LYS A 141 -11.93 -12.37 -10.37
C LYS A 141 -12.93 -12.69 -9.25
N ARG A 142 -12.44 -12.92 -8.03
CA ARG A 142 -13.25 -13.30 -6.87
C ARG A 142 -12.97 -12.36 -5.71
N VAL A 143 -14.03 -11.80 -5.15
CA VAL A 143 -14.03 -11.04 -3.90
C VAL A 143 -14.82 -11.80 -2.83
N ALA A 144 -14.40 -11.68 -1.57
CA ALA A 144 -15.12 -12.24 -0.44
C ALA A 144 -16.09 -11.20 0.12
N GLU A 145 -17.38 -11.50 0.05
CA GLU A 145 -18.45 -10.73 0.67
C GLU A 145 -18.83 -11.37 2.01
N LEU A 146 -18.73 -10.58 3.07
CA LEU A 146 -19.12 -11.00 4.40
C LEU A 146 -20.64 -10.88 4.54
N ARG A 147 -21.31 -11.96 5.00
CA ARG A 147 -22.75 -11.97 5.28
C ARG A 147 -23.05 -11.73 6.74
N ASP A 148 -22.62 -12.65 7.59
CA ASP A 148 -22.87 -12.62 9.02
C ASP A 148 -21.80 -13.45 9.73
N VAL A 149 -21.14 -12.90 10.75
CA VAL A 149 -20.19 -13.62 11.60
C VAL A 149 -20.22 -13.08 13.02
N CYS A 150 -19.90 -13.93 14.00
CA CYS A 150 -19.66 -13.51 15.38
C CYS A 150 -18.15 -13.30 15.71
N TRP A 151 -17.26 -13.75 14.82
CA TRP A 151 -15.82 -13.56 14.87
C TRP A 151 -15.31 -13.18 13.48
N PHE A 152 -14.63 -12.04 13.38
CA PHE A 152 -14.05 -11.58 12.14
C PHE A 152 -12.53 -11.65 12.25
N GLU A 153 -11.89 -12.44 11.40
CA GLU A 153 -10.43 -12.49 11.35
C GLU A 153 -9.91 -12.81 9.96
N ILE A 154 -9.02 -11.94 9.48
CA ILE A 154 -8.31 -12.03 8.20
C ILE A 154 -6.82 -12.05 8.48
N ARG A 155 -6.11 -13.00 7.86
CA ARG A 155 -4.65 -13.06 7.89
C ARG A 155 -4.08 -13.06 6.47
N GLY A 156 -3.04 -12.27 6.24
CA GLY A 156 -2.29 -12.23 5.00
C GLY A 156 -0.83 -12.59 5.23
N LYS A 157 -0.18 -13.16 4.20
CA LYS A 157 1.27 -13.41 4.19
C LYS A 157 1.85 -13.05 2.84
N ILE A 158 3.04 -12.45 2.83
CA ILE A 158 3.83 -12.26 1.61
C ILE A 158 5.29 -12.63 1.88
N SER A 159 5.95 -13.24 0.89
CA SER A 159 7.39 -13.46 0.96
C SER A 159 8.12 -12.12 0.88
N CYS A 160 9.05 -11.86 1.79
CA CYS A 160 9.86 -10.64 1.69
C CYS A 160 10.86 -10.67 0.53
N GLU A 161 11.10 -11.82 -0.09
CA GLU A 161 11.90 -11.91 -1.33
C GLU A 161 11.23 -11.19 -2.48
N MET A 162 9.88 -11.12 -2.45
CA MET A 162 9.10 -10.37 -3.43
C MET A 162 9.20 -8.86 -3.20
N LEU A 163 9.55 -8.43 -2.00
CA LEU A 163 9.59 -7.02 -1.59
C LEU A 163 10.98 -6.40 -1.82
N SER A 164 11.00 -5.08 -2.01
CA SER A 164 12.25 -4.34 -2.15
C SER A 164 12.96 -4.19 -0.80
N LYS A 165 14.19 -4.71 -0.68
CA LYS A 165 15.02 -4.57 0.53
C LYS A 165 15.25 -3.09 0.91
N GLY A 166 15.42 -2.82 2.20
CA GLY A 166 15.69 -1.47 2.73
C GLY A 166 14.53 -0.50 2.54
N THR A 167 13.30 -0.99 2.39
CA THR A 167 12.12 -0.18 2.09
C THR A 167 11.18 -0.14 3.29
N HIS A 168 10.58 1.02 3.50
CA HIS A 168 9.54 1.25 4.50
C HIS A 168 8.18 0.98 3.86
N TYR A 169 7.55 -0.11 4.25
CA TYR A 169 6.26 -0.52 3.72
C TYR A 169 5.13 -0.06 4.63
N SER A 170 4.05 0.42 4.00
CA SER A 170 2.76 0.63 4.64
C SER A 170 1.79 -0.42 4.14
N VAL A 171 0.98 -0.94 5.05
CA VAL A 171 0.01 -2.00 4.80
C VAL A 171 -1.38 -1.43 4.86
N TYR A 172 -2.21 -1.79 3.88
CA TYR A 172 -3.59 -1.34 3.79
C TYR A 172 -4.54 -2.52 3.59
N LEU A 173 -5.71 -2.45 4.21
CA LEU A 173 -6.86 -3.24 3.81
C LEU A 173 -7.69 -2.42 2.82
N VAL A 174 -7.99 -2.99 1.65
CA VAL A 174 -8.91 -2.41 0.66
C VAL A 174 -10.22 -3.18 0.70
N PHE A 175 -11.34 -2.48 0.85
CA PHE A 175 -12.67 -3.07 1.01
C PHE A 175 -13.76 -2.13 0.48
N LYS A 176 -14.96 -2.66 0.26
CA LYS A 176 -16.12 -1.88 -0.17
C LYS A 176 -17.34 -2.31 0.64
N ARG A 177 -18.17 -1.35 1.02
CA ARG A 177 -19.43 -1.63 1.69
C ARG A 177 -20.42 -2.20 0.67
N ALA A 178 -21.06 -3.32 1.00
CA ALA A 178 -22.11 -3.88 0.17
C ALA A 178 -23.31 -2.92 0.10
N GLY A 179 -23.96 -2.81 -1.06
CA GLY A 179 -25.07 -1.88 -1.31
C GLY A 179 -26.39 -2.20 -0.60
N GLY A 180 -26.37 -3.07 0.43
CA GLY A 180 -27.52 -3.52 1.21
C GLY A 180 -27.44 -3.13 2.69
N ARG A 181 -28.26 -3.77 3.52
CA ARG A 181 -28.20 -3.61 4.99
C ARG A 181 -26.95 -4.29 5.54
N SER A 182 -25.82 -3.58 5.61
CA SER A 182 -24.67 -4.00 6.40
C SER A 182 -24.70 -3.34 7.77
N TYR A 183 -24.39 -4.13 8.80
CA TYR A 183 -24.36 -3.69 10.19
C TYR A 183 -23.23 -4.39 10.95
N GLY A 184 -22.87 -3.88 12.14
CA GLY A 184 -21.94 -4.56 13.05
C GLY A 184 -20.48 -4.06 12.99
N PHE A 185 -20.16 -3.14 12.08
CA PHE A 185 -18.84 -2.49 12.02
C PHE A 185 -18.82 -1.02 12.48
N GLU A 186 -19.99 -0.43 12.74
CA GLU A 186 -20.11 0.92 13.27
C GLU A 186 -19.30 1.05 14.58
N ASP A 187 -18.44 2.05 14.73
CA ASP A 187 -17.72 2.30 15.98
C ASP A 187 -17.08 1.04 16.60
N THR A 188 -16.58 0.13 15.76
CA THR A 188 -16.04 -1.17 16.19
C THR A 188 -14.55 -1.25 15.88
N PRO A 189 -13.69 -0.81 16.81
CA PRO A 189 -12.26 -0.88 16.64
C PRO A 189 -11.80 -2.33 16.53
N MET A 190 -11.11 -2.63 15.44
CA MET A 190 -10.50 -3.92 15.18
C MET A 190 -9.01 -3.84 15.40
N GLU A 191 -8.44 -4.88 16.01
CA GLU A 191 -7.00 -4.95 16.20
C GLU A 191 -6.32 -5.36 14.89
N ALA A 192 -5.47 -4.49 14.38
CA ALA A 192 -4.60 -4.73 13.25
C ALA A 192 -3.15 -4.96 13.73
N GLN A 193 -2.53 -6.01 13.22
CA GLN A 193 -1.13 -6.34 13.49
C GLN A 193 -0.39 -6.56 12.17
N VAL A 194 0.81 -6.01 12.07
CA VAL A 194 1.74 -6.21 10.96
C VAL A 194 3.10 -6.57 11.55
N GLY A 195 3.73 -7.62 11.04
CA GLY A 195 5.03 -8.04 11.52
C GLY A 195 5.63 -9.17 10.71
N PHE A 196 6.65 -9.79 11.31
CA PHE A 196 7.36 -10.92 10.70
C PHE A 196 6.97 -12.22 11.40
N VAL A 197 6.86 -13.29 10.63
CA VAL A 197 6.50 -14.61 11.15
C VAL A 197 7.56 -15.07 12.16
N GLY A 198 7.09 -15.51 13.33
CA GLY A 198 7.96 -15.96 14.43
C GLY A 198 8.60 -14.83 15.23
N LYS A 199 8.22 -13.57 14.99
CA LYS A 199 8.64 -12.40 15.79
C LYS A 199 7.41 -11.66 16.33
N ASP A 200 7.66 -10.77 17.29
CA ASP A 200 6.64 -9.84 17.75
C ASP A 200 6.17 -8.92 16.60
N ALA A 201 4.93 -8.43 16.73
CA ALA A 201 4.35 -7.53 15.75
C ALA A 201 5.20 -6.24 15.65
N ALA A 202 5.63 -5.89 14.44
CA ALA A 202 6.35 -4.65 14.18
C ALA A 202 5.45 -3.42 14.36
N SER A 203 4.14 -3.59 14.11
CA SER A 203 3.12 -2.58 14.30
C SER A 203 1.84 -3.25 14.80
N LYS A 204 1.24 -2.64 15.82
CA LYS A 204 -0.08 -3.01 16.34
C LYS A 204 -0.87 -1.72 16.54
N LYS A 205 -2.09 -1.67 16.01
CA LYS A 205 -3.01 -0.54 16.19
C LYS A 205 -4.45 -0.98 16.03
N PHE A 206 -5.35 -0.04 16.26
CA PHE A 206 -6.77 -0.25 16.05
C PHE A 206 -7.25 0.49 14.82
N VAL A 207 -8.16 -0.13 14.08
CA VAL A 207 -8.72 0.41 12.84
C VAL A 207 -10.23 0.26 12.86
N VAL A 208 -10.94 1.16 12.20
CA VAL A 208 -12.38 1.01 11.91
C VAL A 208 -12.59 0.83 10.43
N LEU A 209 -13.68 0.14 10.05
CA LEU A 209 -14.07 -0.04 8.66
C LEU A 209 -15.17 0.94 8.23
N GLU A 210 -15.70 1.70 9.18
CA GLU A 210 -16.70 2.74 8.94
C GLU A 210 -16.22 4.02 9.64
N PRO A 211 -16.37 5.19 8.99
CA PRO A 211 -16.07 6.47 9.64
C PRO A 211 -16.86 6.62 10.93
N ILE A 212 -16.24 7.21 11.95
CA ILE A 212 -16.90 7.44 13.23
C ILE A 212 -17.74 8.72 13.11
N ASP A 213 -19.06 8.56 13.08
CA ASP A 213 -19.98 9.70 13.13
C ASP A 213 -20.30 10.04 14.59
N MET A 214 -19.56 11.02 15.15
CA MET A 214 -19.72 11.48 16.54
C MET A 214 -20.97 12.32 16.78
N ASP A 215 -21.68 12.70 15.71
CA ASP A 215 -22.91 13.48 15.76
C ASP A 215 -24.17 12.60 15.68
N GLN A 216 -24.01 11.28 15.49
CA GLN A 216 -25.12 10.35 15.60
C GLN A 216 -25.68 10.29 17.04
N PRO A 217 -27.01 10.45 17.22
CA PRO A 217 -27.65 10.30 18.53
C PRO A 217 -27.59 8.85 19.03
N SER A 218 -27.78 8.69 20.34
CA SER A 218 -27.94 7.37 20.97
C SER A 218 -29.04 6.59 20.27
N GLY A 219 -28.78 5.32 20.02
CA GLY A 219 -29.66 4.52 19.17
C GLY A 219 -29.51 3.03 19.41
N TYR A 220 -30.48 2.28 18.90
CA TYR A 220 -30.40 0.83 18.89
C TYR A 220 -29.47 0.38 17.77
N ARG A 221 -28.50 -0.45 18.14
CA ARG A 221 -27.56 -1.06 17.24
C ARG A 221 -27.95 -2.51 17.00
N TYR A 222 -28.07 -2.87 15.73
CA TYR A 222 -28.23 -4.25 15.31
C TYR A 222 -26.85 -4.90 15.23
N THR A 223 -26.66 -5.98 15.96
CA THR A 223 -25.58 -6.94 15.72
C THR A 223 -26.21 -8.24 15.23
N SER A 224 -25.40 -9.19 14.78
CA SER A 224 -25.92 -10.48 14.30
C SER A 224 -26.63 -11.32 15.37
N VAL A 225 -26.46 -10.95 16.64
CA VAL A 225 -26.94 -11.74 17.78
C VAL A 225 -27.84 -10.92 18.73
N SER A 226 -27.87 -9.59 18.63
CA SER A 226 -28.67 -8.75 19.54
C SER A 226 -28.99 -7.35 19.01
N LEU A 227 -30.12 -6.81 19.46
CA LEU A 227 -30.43 -5.39 19.45
C LEU A 227 -29.91 -4.78 20.76
N THR A 228 -28.96 -3.87 20.68
CA THR A 228 -28.32 -3.28 21.86
C THR A 228 -28.44 -1.78 21.80
N TRP A 229 -28.97 -1.15 22.85
CA TRP A 229 -28.92 0.31 22.96
C TRP A 229 -27.46 0.72 23.19
N VAL A 230 -26.95 1.62 22.36
CA VAL A 230 -25.58 2.13 22.48
C VAL A 230 -25.65 3.64 22.66
N SER A 231 -25.24 4.10 23.83
CA SER A 231 -25.14 5.53 24.12
C SER A 231 -23.92 6.16 23.44
N ARG A 232 -23.96 7.48 23.24
CA ARG A 232 -22.80 8.25 22.80
C ARG A 232 -21.61 8.11 23.77
N GLU A 233 -21.90 7.98 25.07
CA GLU A 233 -20.89 7.78 26.10
C GLU A 233 -20.21 6.41 25.99
N ASP A 234 -20.95 5.34 25.68
CA ASP A 234 -20.38 4.01 25.44
C ASP A 234 -19.48 3.97 24.20
N ARG A 235 -19.87 4.67 23.13
CA ARG A 235 -19.03 4.83 21.92
C ARG A 235 -17.72 5.54 22.27
N THR A 236 -17.82 6.65 23.00
CA THR A 236 -16.67 7.44 23.45
C THR A 236 -15.77 6.65 24.39
N ARG A 237 -16.36 5.84 25.30
CA ARG A 237 -15.61 4.99 26.23
C ARG A 237 -14.78 3.94 25.48
N ARG A 238 -15.37 3.22 24.52
CA ARG A 238 -14.65 2.22 23.70
C ARG A 238 -13.47 2.82 22.93
N LEU A 239 -13.64 4.02 22.37
CA LEU A 239 -12.56 4.72 21.66
C LEU A 239 -11.46 5.20 22.62
N ARG A 240 -11.82 5.58 23.86
CA ARG A 240 -10.85 5.94 24.91
C ARG A 240 -10.06 4.73 25.42
N GLU A 241 -10.70 3.58 25.60
CA GLU A 241 -10.05 2.31 25.98
C GLU A 241 -8.98 1.89 24.97
N VAL A 242 -9.25 2.15 23.69
CA VAL A 242 -8.35 1.88 22.58
C VAL A 242 -7.20 2.89 22.47
N GLY A 243 -7.24 3.97 23.25
CA GLY A 243 -6.17 4.96 23.31
C GLY A 243 -6.10 5.83 22.07
N GLY A 244 -7.20 6.47 21.66
CA GLY A 244 -7.25 7.67 20.80
C GLY A 244 -6.65 7.61 19.39
N ASN A 245 -5.94 6.55 19.01
CA ASN A 245 -5.19 6.43 17.77
C ASN A 245 -5.81 5.32 16.89
N VAL A 246 -7.09 5.51 16.57
CA VAL A 246 -7.84 4.62 15.69
C VAL A 246 -7.69 5.11 14.25
N GLU A 247 -7.28 4.23 13.35
CA GLU A 247 -7.19 4.58 11.93
C GLU A 247 -8.57 4.48 11.27
N GLU A 248 -8.99 5.55 10.60
CA GLU A 248 -10.21 5.59 9.82
C GLU A 248 -9.99 5.26 8.33
N PRO A 249 -11.01 4.70 7.65
CA PRO A 249 -10.91 4.40 6.23
C PRO A 249 -10.98 5.66 5.38
N LYS A 250 -10.28 5.64 4.24
CA LYS A 250 -10.31 6.68 3.22
C LYS A 250 -10.88 6.13 1.93
N VAL A 251 -11.75 6.91 1.28
CA VAL A 251 -12.30 6.54 -0.02
C VAL A 251 -11.26 6.81 -1.11
N ARG A 252 -11.03 5.81 -1.95
CA ARG A 252 -10.13 5.86 -3.10
C ARG A 252 -10.87 6.39 -4.33
N VAL A 253 -10.09 6.77 -5.35
CA VAL A 253 -10.62 7.25 -6.64
C VAL A 253 -11.45 6.19 -7.39
N ASP A 254 -11.22 4.91 -7.11
CA ASP A 254 -11.94 3.76 -7.69
C ASP A 254 -13.25 3.42 -6.93
N GLY A 255 -13.62 4.21 -5.92
CA GLY A 255 -14.81 4.00 -5.10
C GLY A 255 -14.68 2.89 -4.05
N TRP A 256 -13.51 2.26 -3.91
CA TRP A 256 -13.20 1.39 -2.78
C TRP A 256 -12.70 2.21 -1.59
N SER A 257 -12.80 1.66 -0.39
CA SER A 257 -12.21 2.22 0.83
C SER A 257 -10.89 1.54 1.14
N GLU A 258 -9.94 2.27 1.72
CA GLU A 258 -8.72 1.72 2.28
C GLU A 258 -8.46 2.20 3.70
N VAL A 259 -7.93 1.33 4.55
CA VAL A 259 -7.50 1.68 5.91
C VAL A 259 -6.11 1.15 6.16
N ASN A 260 -5.23 1.98 6.75
CA ASN A 260 -3.86 1.58 7.05
C ASN A 260 -3.86 0.61 8.24
N LEU A 261 -3.32 -0.59 8.08
CA LEU A 261 -3.21 -1.61 9.14
C LEU A 261 -1.91 -1.51 9.94
N GLY A 262 -0.87 -0.89 9.37
CA GLY A 262 0.43 -0.77 10.03
C GLY A 262 1.55 -0.50 9.04
N ARG A 263 2.77 -0.40 9.58
CA ARG A 263 3.99 -0.18 8.82
C ARG A 263 5.10 -1.12 9.29
N PHE A 264 6.04 -1.42 8.42
CA PHE A 264 7.26 -2.16 8.78
C PHE A 264 8.42 -1.76 7.87
N THR A 265 9.64 -1.94 8.36
CA THR A 265 10.86 -1.73 7.58
C THR A 265 11.48 -3.07 7.23
N LEU A 266 11.74 -3.31 5.95
CA LEU A 266 12.33 -4.56 5.51
C LEU A 266 13.87 -4.51 5.63
N THR A 267 14.40 -5.06 6.73
CA THR A 267 15.86 -5.13 7.01
C THR A 267 16.46 -6.52 6.82
N MET A 268 15.68 -7.60 6.84
CA MET A 268 16.15 -9.00 6.69
C MET A 268 15.12 -9.87 5.94
N VAL A 269 15.56 -11.05 5.46
CA VAL A 269 14.68 -12.03 4.79
C VAL A 269 13.90 -12.82 5.85
N VAL A 270 12.60 -12.54 5.94
CA VAL A 270 11.63 -13.22 6.82
C VAL A 270 10.27 -13.17 6.15
N MET A 271 9.35 -14.11 6.42
CA MET A 271 7.98 -14.01 5.90
C MET A 271 7.23 -12.92 6.67
N MET A 272 6.48 -12.05 5.97
CA MET A 272 5.64 -11.04 6.62
C MET A 272 4.24 -11.61 6.87
N MET A 273 3.63 -11.23 8.00
CA MET A 273 2.26 -11.56 8.34
C MET A 273 1.47 -10.29 8.69
N MET A 274 0.22 -10.26 8.24
CA MET A 274 -0.78 -9.26 8.63
C MET A 274 -1.94 -10.00 9.29
N ARG A 275 -2.52 -9.42 10.34
CA ARG A 275 -3.72 -9.94 11.01
C ARG A 275 -4.65 -8.78 11.32
N LEU A 276 -5.91 -8.91 10.94
CA LEU A 276 -7.01 -8.06 11.39
C LEU A 276 -8.00 -8.94 12.11
N SER A 277 -8.37 -8.61 13.35
CA SER A 277 -9.32 -9.42 14.11
C SER A 277 -10.20 -8.64 15.07
N PHE A 278 -11.44 -9.10 15.23
CA PHE A 278 -12.38 -8.65 16.25
C PHE A 278 -13.35 -9.78 16.63
N LEU A 279 -13.77 -9.79 17.91
CA LEU A 279 -14.74 -10.74 18.45
C LEU A 279 -15.95 -9.98 18.99
N LEU A 280 -17.14 -10.22 18.42
CA LEU A 280 -18.38 -9.60 18.91
C LEU A 280 -18.67 -9.96 20.38
N TRP A 281 -18.32 -11.19 20.80
CA TRP A 281 -18.47 -11.64 22.19
C TRP A 281 -17.51 -10.98 23.19
N ARG A 282 -16.44 -10.30 22.74
CA ARG A 282 -15.52 -9.61 23.66
C ARG A 282 -16.16 -8.39 24.31
N LEU A 283 -17.29 -7.91 23.77
CA LEU A 283 -18.13 -6.88 24.39
C LEU A 283 -19.05 -7.43 25.49
N SER A 284 -19.30 -8.74 25.55
CA SER A 284 -20.12 -9.36 26.61
C SER A 284 -19.31 -9.75 27.85
N ARG A 285 -17.97 -9.76 27.78
CA ARG A 285 -17.12 -10.18 28.91
C ARG A 285 -16.97 -9.14 30.03
N GLU A 286 -17.50 -7.93 29.85
CA GLU A 286 -17.55 -6.90 30.91
C GLU A 286 -18.91 -6.78 31.63
N ILE A 287 -19.94 -7.53 31.21
CA ILE A 287 -21.18 -7.65 31.97
C ILE A 287 -21.17 -9.03 32.65
N GLY A 288 -20.35 -9.12 33.69
CA GLY A 288 -20.40 -10.25 34.61
C GLY A 288 -21.74 -10.27 35.35
N ARG A 289 -22.43 -11.40 35.22
CA ARG A 289 -23.52 -11.92 36.08
C ARG A 289 -24.81 -11.09 36.12
N VAL A 290 -25.88 -11.70 35.61
CA VAL A 290 -27.17 -11.72 36.31
C VAL A 290 -27.64 -13.19 36.31
N LEU A 291 -28.11 -13.64 37.48
CA LEU A 291 -28.55 -15.02 37.77
C LEU A 291 -29.59 -15.55 36.78
#